data_AF-A0A2E0N076-F1
#
_entry.id   AF-A0A2E0N076-F1
#
_cell.length_a   1.000
_cell.length_b   1.000
_cell.length_c   1.000
_cell.angle_alpha   90.00
_cell.angle_beta   90.00
_cell.angle_gamma   90.00
#
_symmetry.space_group_name_H-M   'P 1'
#
loop_
_entity.id
_entity.type
_entity.pdbx_description
1 polymer ?
#
loop_
_entity_poly.entity_id
_entity_poly.type
_entity_poly.pdbx_seq_one_letter_code
_entity_poly.pdbx_strand_id
1 'polypeptide(L)'
;MIARILSGIIGLFILWNCLGWVIDPGAAAAGLEMSLLEGKGGNTQIGDFTSFLFTAGLFACIAAYRAEHVWLYASISLIGSAALFRSLAVVVHASDPLTMSIVSEIVTTAVLVLCVYLMKRERTNKLQESDEVSEK
;
A
#
# COMPACT_ATOMS: atom_id res chain seq x y z
N MET A 1 13.01 0.81 14.72
CA MET A 1 11.68 0.44 15.29
C MET A 1 10.53 1.25 14.70
N ILE A 2 10.65 2.58 14.57
CA ILE A 2 9.58 3.47 14.07
C ILE A 2 9.07 3.03 12.69
N ALA A 3 9.97 2.72 11.75
CA ALA A 3 9.60 2.32 10.39
C ALA A 3 8.76 1.04 10.35
N ARG A 4 9.01 0.10 11.27
CA ARG A 4 8.25 -1.16 11.38
C ARG A 4 6.83 -0.92 11.86
N ILE A 5 6.68 -0.08 12.89
CA ILE A 5 5.36 0.27 13.44
C ILE A 5 4.55 1.01 12.37
N LEU A 6 5.17 1.98 11.71
CA LEU A 6 4.52 2.78 10.67
C LEU A 6 4.07 1.92 9.48
N SER A 7 4.94 1.04 8.97
CA SER A 7 4.55 0.14 7.88
C SER A 7 3.44 -0.84 8.29
N GLY A 8 3.46 -1.30 9.56
CA GLY A 8 2.42 -2.19 10.10
C GLY A 8 1.06 -1.50 10.19
N ILE A 9 1.02 -0.26 10.69
CA ILE A 9 -0.22 0.53 10.76
C ILE A 9 -0.81 0.74 9.36
N ILE A 10 0.03 1.11 8.38
CA ILE A 10 -0.42 1.27 6.99
C ILE A 10 -0.94 -0.06 6.43
N GLY A 11 -0.21 -1.16 6.64
CA GLY A 11 -0.63 -2.48 6.18
C GLY A 11 -1.99 -2.89 6.76
N LEU A 12 -2.20 -2.70 8.06
CA LEU A 12 -3.47 -3.00 8.72
C LEU A 12 -4.61 -2.10 8.21
N PHE A 13 -4.36 -0.81 7.98
CA PHE A 13 -5.35 0.09 7.41
C PHE A 13 -5.77 -0.34 5.99
N ILE A 14 -4.82 -0.76 5.15
CA ILE A 14 -5.13 -1.28 3.81
C ILE A 14 -5.92 -2.60 3.91
N LEU A 15 -5.55 -3.50 4.81
CA LEU A 15 -6.30 -4.75 5.04
C LEU A 15 -7.70 -4.49 5.59
N TRP A 16 -7.90 -3.44 6.37
CA TRP A 16 -9.23 -3.02 6.80
C TRP A 16 -10.12 -2.64 5.60
N ASN A 17 -9.57 -1.88 4.64
CA ASN A 17 -10.27 -1.56 3.39
C ASN A 17 -10.53 -2.82 2.55
N CYS A 18 -9.59 -3.77 2.53
CA CYS A 18 -9.78 -5.07 1.88
C CYS A 18 -10.99 -5.83 2.48
N LEU A 19 -11.16 -5.82 3.80
CA LEU A 19 -12.32 -6.45 4.45
C LEU A 19 -13.64 -5.77 4.05
N GLY A 20 -13.62 -4.45 3.83
CA GLY A 20 -14.77 -3.71 3.30
C GLY A 20 -15.27 -4.32 1.98
N TRP A 21 -14.36 -4.62 1.05
CA TRP A 21 -14.72 -5.24 -0.23
C TRP A 21 -15.27 -6.67 -0.12
N VAL A 22 -14.94 -7.39 0.96
CA VAL A 22 -15.45 -8.75 1.21
C VAL A 22 -16.82 -8.72 1.89
N ILE A 23 -17.03 -7.78 2.81
CA ILE A 23 -18.23 -7.73 3.66
C ILE A 23 -19.34 -6.91 3.01
N ASP A 24 -19.02 -5.71 2.51
CA ASP A 24 -19.95 -4.79 1.87
C ASP A 24 -19.27 -4.11 0.67
N PRO A 25 -19.18 -4.80 -0.48
CA PRO A 25 -18.58 -4.25 -1.69
C PRO A 25 -19.32 -3.04 -2.23
N GLY A 26 -20.61 -2.86 -1.90
CA GLY A 26 -21.39 -1.69 -2.29
C GLY A 26 -20.89 -0.43 -1.60
N ALA A 27 -20.74 -0.48 -0.28
CA ALA A 27 -20.17 0.61 0.50
C ALA A 27 -18.69 0.87 0.14
N ALA A 28 -17.91 -0.18 -0.10
CA ALA A 28 -16.50 -0.06 -0.49
C ALA A 28 -16.34 0.63 -1.86
N ALA A 29 -17.16 0.26 -2.84
CA ALA A 29 -17.21 0.91 -4.15
C ALA A 29 -17.60 2.39 -4.03
N ALA A 30 -18.63 2.71 -3.23
CA ALA A 30 -19.05 4.08 -3.01
C ALA A 30 -17.95 4.96 -2.38
N GLY A 31 -17.11 4.38 -1.52
CA GLY A 31 -15.94 5.04 -0.95
C GLY A 31 -14.85 5.42 -1.97
N LEU A 32 -14.89 4.85 -3.17
CA LEU A 32 -14.05 5.20 -4.32
C LEU A 32 -14.84 5.95 -5.41
N GLU A 33 -15.98 6.53 -5.05
CA GLU A 33 -16.89 7.28 -5.95
C GLU A 33 -17.33 6.47 -7.18
N MET A 34 -17.44 5.14 -7.03
CA MET A 34 -17.92 4.25 -8.08
C MET A 34 -19.13 3.44 -7.63
N SER A 35 -19.98 3.04 -8.57
CA SER A 35 -21.04 2.07 -8.31
C SER A 35 -20.48 0.65 -8.32
N LEU A 36 -21.11 -0.23 -7.55
CA LEU A 36 -20.88 -1.66 -7.67
C LEU A 36 -21.56 -2.15 -8.96
N LEU A 37 -20.78 -2.78 -9.84
CA LEU A 37 -21.29 -3.29 -11.12
C LEU A 37 -22.12 -4.55 -10.93
N GLU A 38 -23.07 -4.79 -11.84
CA GLU A 38 -23.89 -6.01 -11.82
C GLU A 38 -23.24 -7.17 -12.58
N GLY A 39 -23.66 -8.40 -12.25
CA GLY A 39 -23.26 -9.62 -12.92
C GLY A 39 -21.75 -9.85 -12.92
N LYS A 40 -21.18 -10.15 -14.09
CA LYS A 40 -19.74 -10.46 -14.23
C LYS A 40 -18.85 -9.24 -13.94
N GLY A 41 -19.35 -8.02 -14.19
CA GLY A 41 -18.64 -6.78 -13.90
C GLY A 41 -18.39 -6.63 -12.39
N GLY A 42 -19.40 -6.90 -11.57
CA GLY A 42 -19.25 -6.88 -10.12
C GLY A 42 -18.28 -7.94 -9.61
N ASN A 43 -18.33 -9.15 -10.18
CA ASN A 43 -17.42 -10.22 -9.80
C ASN A 43 -15.95 -9.88 -10.06
N THR A 44 -15.62 -9.30 -11.23
CA THR A 44 -14.25 -8.86 -11.51
C THR A 44 -13.87 -7.68 -10.61
N GLN A 45 -14.76 -6.69 -10.45
CA GLN A 45 -14.50 -5.53 -9.61
C GLN A 45 -14.15 -5.94 -8.16
N ILE A 46 -14.97 -6.81 -7.54
CA ILE A 46 -14.71 -7.31 -6.19
C ILE A 46 -13.39 -8.09 -6.14
N GLY A 47 -13.15 -9.00 -7.09
CA GLY A 47 -11.92 -9.80 -7.13
C GLY A 47 -10.66 -8.95 -7.28
N ASP A 48 -10.69 -7.99 -8.20
CA ASP A 48 -9.56 -7.13 -8.54
C ASP A 48 -9.21 -6.19 -7.38
N PHE A 49 -10.20 -5.49 -6.80
CA PHE A 49 -9.95 -4.59 -5.66
C PHE A 49 -9.60 -5.34 -4.37
N THR A 50 -10.25 -6.47 -4.10
CA THR A 50 -9.93 -7.28 -2.91
C THR A 50 -8.50 -7.81 -2.99
N SER A 51 -8.10 -8.39 -4.13
CA SER A 51 -6.75 -8.94 -4.30
C SER A 51 -5.67 -7.86 -4.31
N PHE A 52 -5.95 -6.69 -4.89
CA PHE A 52 -5.08 -5.51 -4.86
C PHE A 52 -4.81 -5.06 -3.43
N LEU A 53 -5.87 -4.80 -2.64
CA LEU A 53 -5.75 -4.32 -1.27
C LEU A 53 -5.16 -5.40 -0.35
N PHE A 54 -5.58 -6.65 -0.51
CA PHE A 54 -5.03 -7.77 0.25
C PHE A 54 -3.51 -7.86 0.07
N THR A 55 -3.04 -7.82 -1.17
CA THR A 55 -1.61 -7.94 -1.48
C THR A 55 -0.82 -6.74 -0.97
N ALA A 56 -1.33 -5.52 -1.21
CA ALA A 56 -0.68 -4.30 -0.72
C ALA A 56 -0.58 -4.27 0.81
N GLY A 57 -1.66 -4.65 1.51
CA GLY A 57 -1.70 -4.67 2.97
C GLY A 57 -0.87 -5.80 3.58
N LEU A 58 -0.97 -7.02 3.05
CA LEU A 58 -0.24 -8.19 3.52
C LEU A 58 1.27 -7.97 3.47
N PHE A 59 1.80 -7.49 2.34
CA PHE A 59 3.23 -7.28 2.18
C PHE A 59 3.77 -6.17 3.08
N ALA A 60 2.97 -5.13 3.35
CA ALA A 60 3.33 -4.10 4.33
C ALA A 60 3.38 -4.66 5.76
N CYS A 61 2.45 -5.55 6.12
CA CYS A 61 2.47 -6.27 7.40
C CYS A 61 3.66 -7.23 7.52
N ILE A 62 3.99 -7.98 6.45
CA ILE A 62 5.17 -8.86 6.43
C ILE A 62 6.45 -8.05 6.62
N ALA A 63 6.58 -6.91 5.95
CA ALA A 63 7.71 -6.01 6.12
C ALA A 63 7.86 -5.55 7.59
N ALA A 64 6.75 -5.17 8.23
CA ALA A 64 6.72 -4.76 9.63
C ALA A 64 7.16 -5.90 10.57
N TYR A 65 6.60 -7.09 10.36
CA TYR A 65 6.89 -8.29 11.15
C TYR A 65 8.36 -8.69 11.02
N ARG A 66 8.85 -8.84 9.79
CA ARG A 66 10.22 -9.27 9.48
C ARG A 66 11.29 -8.20 9.65
N ALA A 67 10.92 -6.93 9.78
CA ALA A 67 11.85 -5.80 9.75
C ALA A 67 12.69 -5.72 8.45
N GLU A 68 12.10 -6.13 7.33
CA GLU A 68 12.78 -6.23 6.04
C GLU A 68 12.10 -5.33 5.02
N HIS A 69 12.82 -4.30 4.56
CA HIS A 69 12.28 -3.31 3.62
C HIS A 69 11.91 -3.89 2.24
N VAL A 70 12.47 -5.05 1.86
CA VAL A 70 12.24 -5.67 0.54
C VAL A 70 10.77 -5.98 0.32
N TRP A 71 10.06 -6.35 1.39
CA TRP A 71 8.63 -6.66 1.33
C TRP A 71 7.76 -5.43 1.05
N LEU A 72 8.23 -4.20 1.34
CA LEU A 72 7.47 -2.97 1.08
C LEU A 72 7.35 -2.64 -0.41
N TYR A 73 8.24 -3.16 -1.27
CA TYR A 73 8.22 -2.81 -2.69
C TYR A 73 6.95 -3.29 -3.40
N ALA A 74 6.35 -4.40 -2.98
CA ALA A 74 5.07 -4.85 -3.53
C ALA A 74 3.94 -3.85 -3.20
N SER A 75 3.85 -3.42 -1.93
CA SER A 75 2.87 -2.42 -1.49
C SER A 75 3.08 -1.07 -2.17
N ILE A 76 4.33 -0.61 -2.28
CA ILE A 76 4.70 0.61 -3.00
C ILE A 76 4.31 0.51 -4.47
N SER A 77 4.59 -0.62 -5.12
CA SER A 77 4.25 -0.83 -6.53
C SER A 77 2.74 -0.76 -6.75
N LEU A 78 1.94 -1.43 -5.91
CA LEU A 78 0.48 -1.45 -6.05
C LEU A 78 -0.12 -0.06 -5.79
N ILE A 79 0.14 0.54 -4.64
CA ILE A 79 -0.46 1.84 -4.28
C ILE A 79 0.07 2.97 -5.18
N GLY A 80 1.37 2.97 -5.48
CA GLY A 80 1.99 3.97 -6.35
C GLY A 80 1.50 3.86 -7.80
N SER A 81 1.34 2.64 -8.32
CA SER A 81 0.77 2.46 -9.67
C SER A 81 -0.70 2.85 -9.73
N ALA A 82 -1.47 2.68 -8.65
CA ALA A 82 -2.86 3.10 -8.59
C ALA A 82 -3.00 4.63 -8.72
N ALA A 83 -2.15 5.41 -8.04
CA ALA A 83 -2.09 6.87 -8.22
C ALA A 83 -1.68 7.26 -9.64
N LEU A 84 -0.66 6.58 -10.18
CA LEU A 84 -0.15 6.83 -11.53
C LEU A 84 -1.22 6.59 -12.60
N PHE A 85 -1.87 5.43 -12.56
CA PHE A 85 -2.84 5.06 -13.59
C PHE A 85 -4.17 5.80 -13.45
N ARG A 86 -4.59 6.21 -12.24
CA ARG A 86 -5.71 7.15 -12.10
C ARG A 86 -5.38 8.52 -12.69
N SER A 87 -4.18 9.03 -12.43
CA SER A 87 -3.74 10.30 -13.02
C SER A 87 -3.68 10.20 -14.56
N LEU A 88 -3.22 9.05 -15.08
CA LEU A 88 -3.21 8.78 -16.52
C LEU A 88 -4.63 8.72 -17.11
N ALA A 89 -5.59 8.12 -16.39
CA ALA A 89 -6.98 8.08 -16.84
C ALA A 89 -7.59 9.47 -17.04
N VAL A 90 -7.27 10.42 -16.14
CA VAL A 90 -7.69 11.82 -16.27
C VAL A 90 -7.12 12.44 -17.55
N VAL A 91 -5.82 12.23 -17.82
CA VAL A 91 -5.13 12.85 -18.97
C VAL A 91 -5.51 12.20 -20.30
N VAL A 92 -5.62 10.87 -20.35
CA VAL A 92 -5.76 10.09 -21.60
C VAL A 92 -7.21 9.79 -21.94
N HIS A 93 -8.05 9.56 -20.93
CA HIS A 93 -9.44 9.17 -21.10
C HIS A 93 -10.44 10.26 -20.69
N ALA A 94 -9.96 11.45 -20.32
CA ALA A 94 -10.77 12.58 -19.87
C ALA A 94 -11.75 12.21 -18.74
N SER A 95 -11.34 11.28 -17.86
CA SER A 95 -12.14 10.88 -16.71
C SER A 95 -12.10 11.94 -15.62
N ASP A 96 -13.16 12.01 -14.82
CA ASP A 96 -13.16 12.88 -13.63
C ASP A 96 -12.06 12.48 -12.64
N PRO A 97 -11.34 13.46 -12.06
CA PRO A 97 -10.23 13.17 -11.18
C PRO A 97 -10.72 12.75 -9.79
N LEU A 98 -10.44 11.51 -9.41
CA LEU A 98 -10.65 10.98 -8.06
C LEU A 98 -9.58 11.53 -7.08
N THR A 99 -9.60 12.85 -6.90
CA THR A 99 -8.50 13.65 -6.33
C THR A 99 -8.13 13.19 -4.92
N MET A 100 -9.13 12.93 -4.07
CA MET A 100 -8.90 12.48 -2.70
C MET A 100 -8.16 11.14 -2.64
N SER A 101 -8.55 10.17 -3.48
CA SER A 101 -7.85 8.88 -3.58
C SER A 101 -6.44 9.06 -4.11
N ILE A 102 -6.24 9.80 -5.21
CA ILE A 102 -4.92 10.04 -5.80
C ILE A 102 -3.95 10.64 -4.76
N VAL A 103 -4.40 11.67 -4.03
CA VAL A 103 -3.58 12.31 -2.98
C VAL A 103 -3.26 11.31 -1.87
N SER A 104 -4.24 10.54 -1.39
CA SER A 104 -4.01 9.55 -0.34
C SER A 104 -3.03 8.45 -0.76
N GLU A 105 -3.06 8.04 -2.03
CA GLU A 105 -2.17 7.03 -2.59
C GLU A 105 -0.74 7.55 -2.74
N ILE A 106 -0.57 8.80 -3.19
CA ILE A 106 0.74 9.46 -3.25
C ILE A 106 1.35 9.58 -1.86
N VAL A 107 0.56 10.05 -0.88
CA VAL A 107 1.01 10.18 0.51
C VAL A 107 1.39 8.83 1.09
N THR A 108 0.53 7.81 0.93
CA THR A 108 0.80 6.46 1.43
C THR A 108 2.06 5.88 0.79
N THR A 109 2.23 6.04 -0.52
CA THR A 109 3.42 5.61 -1.26
C THR A 109 4.67 6.32 -0.73
N ALA A 110 4.63 7.64 -0.55
CA ALA A 110 5.75 8.41 -0.02
C ALA A 110 6.14 7.95 1.39
N VAL A 111 5.16 7.67 2.26
CA VAL A 111 5.41 7.15 3.61
C VAL A 111 6.02 5.75 3.56
N LEU A 112 5.54 4.86 2.69
CA LEU A 112 6.14 3.52 2.53
C LEU A 112 7.58 3.59 2.00
N VAL A 113 7.88 4.51 1.08
CA VAL A 113 9.25 4.79 0.62
C VAL A 113 10.12 5.32 1.76
N LEU A 114 9.58 6.20 2.60
CA LEU A 114 10.28 6.65 3.82
C LEU A 114 10.56 5.48 4.77
N CYS A 115 9.62 4.56 4.95
CA CYS A 115 9.84 3.34 5.73
C CYS A 115 10.99 2.49 5.17
N VAL A 116 11.08 2.34 3.84
CA VAL A 116 12.22 1.66 3.19
C VAL A 116 13.54 2.34 3.54
N TYR A 117 13.61 3.67 3.41
CA TYR A 117 14.80 4.43 3.74
C TYR A 117 15.22 4.25 5.20
N LEU A 118 14.28 4.39 6.13
CA LEU A 118 14.55 4.25 7.56
C LEU A 118 15.00 2.82 7.93
N MET A 119 14.37 1.79 7.36
CA MET A 119 14.77 0.40 7.60
C MET A 119 16.17 0.09 7.05
N LYS A 120 16.54 0.65 5.89
CA LYS A 120 17.90 0.53 5.35
C LYS A 120 18.92 1.17 6.28
N ARG A 121 18.65 2.39 6.76
CA ARG A 121 19.53 3.10 7.70
C ARG A 121 19.73 2.32 8.99
N GLU A 122 18.64 1.80 9.58
CA GLU A 122 18.71 0.97 10.79
C GLU A 122 19.55 -0.30 10.59
N ARG A 123 19.53 -0.90 9.40
CA ARG A 123 20.37 -2.06 9.07
C ARG A 123 21.84 -1.69 8.97
N THR A 124 22.16 -0.60 8.27
CA THR A 124 23.55 -0.14 8.12
C THR A 124 24.19 0.19 9.46
N ASN A 125 23.49 0.92 10.33
CA ASN A 125 24.01 1.27 11.66
C ASN A 125 24.36 0.02 12.49
N LYS A 126 23.53 -1.03 12.43
CA LYS A 126 23.79 -2.29 13.16
C LYS A 126 25.02 -3.04 12.66
N LEU A 127 25.32 -2.98 11.37
CA LEU A 127 26.51 -3.62 10.80
C LEU A 127 27.79 -2.91 11.27
N GLN A 128 27.78 -1.58 11.30
CA GLN A 128 28.91 -0.80 11.80
C GLN A 128 29.17 -1.05 13.29
N GLU A 129 28.12 -1.11 14.10
CA GLU A 129 28.24 -1.46 15.52
C GLU A 129 28.80 -2.87 15.75
N SER A 130 28.44 -3.86 14.91
CA SER A 130 28.98 -5.22 15.03
C SER A 130 30.45 -5.31 14.64
N ASP A 131 30.89 -4.55 13.63
CA ASP A 131 32.28 -4.52 13.17
C ASP A 131 33.18 -3.88 14.24
N GLU A 132 32.76 -2.76 14.85
CA GLU A 132 33.50 -2.09 15.92
C GLU A 132 33.67 -2.94 17.20
N VAL A 133 32.69 -3.81 17.51
CA VAL A 133 32.79 -4.74 18.64
C VAL A 133 33.73 -5.91 18.33
N SER A 134 33.81 -6.35 17.07
CA SER A 134 34.72 -7.42 16.65
C SER A 134 36.20 -6.99 16.60
N GLU A 135 36.48 -5.69 16.46
CA GLU A 135 37.84 -5.15 16.45
C GLU A 135 38.42 -4.86 17.85
N LYS A 136 37.60 -4.95 18.91
CA LYS A 136 38.02 -4.76 20.32
C LYS A 136 38.27 -6.09 21.02
#